data_AF-A0A8T4B2T3-F1
#
_entry.id   AF-A0A8T4B2T3-F1
#
_cell.length_a   1.000
_cell.length_b   1.000
_cell.length_c   1.000
_cell.angle_alpha   90.00
_cell.angle_beta   90.00
_cell.angle_gamma   90.00
#
_symmetry.space_group_name_H-M   'P 1'
#
loop_
_entity.id
_entity.type
_entity.pdbx_description
1 polymer ?
#
loop_
_entity_poly.entity_id
_entity_poly.type
_entity_poly.pdbx_seq_one_letter_code
_entity_poly.pdbx_strand_id
1 'polypeptide(L)'
;MEGDNSDVQQARIPERAPLMAWLISCIILTFWNLARGLDLWAGYNFGGVVMALIAIAILWSGRVRIPALPLWIAYSATMLHFIGGSLGAADSGPGPFCFDGMQPGEWLCADGVNGMYHVHPWWDKLVHGMNSTAIAIAWSLGWRRMSEHNGWQLSPRVVAFTAFSLGVAIGVAYEVYEFFGKTMFQTIDQGGYVNTATDLVSDMLGAGLGVLFAHFYDPMNKTSNSSGEIELPPQVTLTLIASFPLLLIGTILSLDMLILNGGMVDSDYDFIGQLMLGSIFVSVFLVAGRLFQQSQSNKSKA
;
A
#
# COMPACT_ATOMS: atom_id res chain seq x y z
N MET A 1 30.39 -8.01 -44.48
CA MET A 1 30.62 -8.03 -43.03
C MET A 1 29.77 -6.93 -42.43
N GLU A 2 28.47 -7.16 -42.33
CA GLU A 2 27.59 -6.35 -41.48
C GLU A 2 27.24 -7.25 -40.31
N GLY A 3 27.88 -6.94 -39.18
CA GLY A 3 27.68 -7.63 -37.93
C GLY A 3 26.24 -7.45 -37.49
N ASP A 4 25.61 -8.61 -37.28
CA ASP A 4 24.34 -8.81 -36.65
C ASP A 4 24.22 -7.96 -35.37
N ASN A 5 23.47 -6.85 -35.48
CA ASN A 5 23.18 -5.97 -34.35
C ASN A 5 21.95 -6.47 -33.56
N SER A 6 21.46 -7.69 -33.83
CA SER A 6 20.31 -8.27 -33.14
C SER A 6 20.66 -8.81 -31.75
N ASP A 7 21.94 -9.06 -31.46
CA ASP A 7 22.40 -9.59 -30.17
C ASP A 7 22.65 -8.51 -29.08
N VAL A 8 22.66 -7.22 -29.43
CA VAL A 8 22.92 -6.12 -28.45
C VAL A 8 21.63 -5.58 -27.83
N GLN A 9 20.45 -5.93 -28.36
CA GLN A 9 19.18 -5.83 -27.62
C GLN A 9 18.99 -7.04 -26.71
N GLN A 10 20.00 -7.31 -25.88
CA GLN A 10 19.82 -8.07 -24.64
C GLN A 10 18.68 -7.38 -23.88
N ALA A 11 17.46 -7.93 -24.00
CA ALA A 11 16.21 -7.26 -23.70
C ALA A 11 16.32 -6.49 -22.38
N ARG A 12 16.39 -5.15 -22.47
CA ARG A 12 16.58 -4.31 -21.29
C ARG A 12 15.40 -4.60 -20.37
N ILE A 13 15.70 -5.28 -19.26
CA ILE A 13 14.74 -5.64 -18.23
C ILE A 13 14.13 -4.32 -17.71
N PRO A 14 12.86 -3.98 -18.06
CA PRO A 14 12.30 -2.65 -17.86
C PRO A 14 12.20 -2.27 -16.37
N GLU A 15 12.14 -3.26 -15.48
CA GLU A 15 12.09 -3.09 -14.04
C GLU A 15 13.42 -2.68 -13.38
N ARG A 16 14.57 -2.84 -14.07
CA ARG A 16 15.88 -2.58 -13.44
C ARG A 16 16.02 -1.15 -12.91
N ALA A 17 15.65 -0.17 -13.72
CA ALA A 17 15.81 1.24 -13.34
C ALA A 17 14.98 1.64 -12.10
N PRO A 18 13.65 1.42 -12.06
CA PRO A 18 12.85 1.80 -10.89
C PRO A 18 13.25 1.02 -9.62
N LEU A 19 13.59 -0.27 -9.74
CA LEU A 19 14.01 -1.07 -8.59
C LEU A 19 15.37 -0.63 -8.02
N MET A 20 16.33 -0.31 -8.90
CA MET A 20 17.63 0.23 -8.47
C MET A 20 17.48 1.63 -7.88
N ALA A 21 16.62 2.48 -8.47
CA ALA A 21 16.32 3.78 -7.90
C ALA A 21 15.73 3.64 -6.49
N TRP A 22 14.76 2.73 -6.30
CA TRP A 22 14.20 2.44 -4.99
C TRP A 22 15.28 2.00 -3.99
N LEU A 23 16.08 0.99 -4.34
CA LEU A 23 17.12 0.47 -3.47
C LEU A 23 18.14 1.56 -3.08
N ILE A 24 18.66 2.28 -4.06
CA ILE A 24 19.68 3.32 -3.84
C ILE A 24 19.11 4.46 -2.99
N SER A 25 17.91 4.94 -3.30
CA SER A 25 17.28 6.02 -2.53
C SER A 25 17.06 5.61 -1.08
N CYS A 26 16.54 4.41 -0.81
CA CYS A 26 16.38 3.91 0.55
C CYS A 26 17.71 3.80 1.31
N ILE A 27 18.77 3.29 0.66
CA ILE A 27 20.11 3.22 1.28
C ILE A 27 20.61 4.62 1.65
N ILE A 28 20.52 5.57 0.71
CA ILE A 28 20.95 6.96 0.95
C ILE A 28 20.17 7.57 2.10
N LEU A 29 18.84 7.44 2.11
CA LEU A 29 17.99 7.99 3.17
C LEU A 29 18.28 7.33 4.52
N THR A 30 18.52 6.01 4.59
CA THR A 30 18.93 5.33 5.82
C THR A 30 20.18 5.96 6.42
N PHE A 31 21.26 6.09 5.64
CA PHE A 31 22.50 6.67 6.14
C PHE A 31 22.35 8.16 6.46
N TRP A 32 21.59 8.91 5.67
CA TRP A 32 21.34 10.32 5.91
C TRP A 32 20.54 10.58 7.19
N ASN A 33 19.58 9.71 7.51
CA ASN A 33 18.81 9.80 8.74
C ASN A 33 19.62 9.37 9.96
N LEU A 34 20.39 8.27 9.88
CA LEU A 34 21.32 7.86 10.95
C LEU A 34 22.34 8.95 11.27
N ALA A 35 22.92 9.59 10.24
CA ALA A 35 23.89 10.67 10.41
C ALA A 35 23.31 11.90 11.13
N ARG A 36 21.98 12.04 11.19
CA ARG A 36 21.26 13.14 11.84
C ARG A 36 20.54 12.70 13.13
N GLY A 37 20.72 11.46 13.58
CA GLY A 37 20.03 10.91 14.76
C GLY A 37 18.53 10.67 14.55
N LEU A 38 18.04 10.64 13.31
CA LEU A 38 16.61 10.45 13.00
C LEU A 38 16.28 8.96 12.89
N ASP A 39 16.42 8.23 14.00
CA ASP A 39 16.43 6.76 14.04
C ASP A 39 15.14 6.11 13.55
N LEU A 40 13.98 6.72 13.83
CA LEU A 40 12.67 6.23 13.38
C LEU A 40 12.63 6.11 11.85
N TRP A 41 12.98 7.20 11.15
CA TRP A 41 12.96 7.24 9.69
C TRP A 41 14.11 6.45 9.08
N ALA A 42 15.27 6.40 9.73
CA ALA A 42 16.34 5.49 9.34
C ALA A 42 15.87 4.02 9.33
N GLY A 43 15.13 3.62 10.35
CA GLY A 43 14.49 2.30 10.46
C GLY A 43 13.49 2.03 9.34
N TYR A 44 12.58 2.97 9.07
CA TYR A 44 11.63 2.84 7.96
C TYR A 44 12.33 2.76 6.59
N ASN A 45 13.36 3.57 6.35
CA ASN A 45 14.12 3.49 5.11
C ASN A 45 14.89 2.18 4.97
N PHE A 46 15.44 1.65 6.07
CA PHE A 46 16.09 0.35 6.07
C PHE A 46 15.10 -0.78 5.76
N GLY A 47 13.89 -0.71 6.31
CA GLY A 47 12.78 -1.57 5.90
C GLY A 47 12.51 -1.46 4.39
N GLY A 48 12.53 -0.24 3.85
CA GLY A 48 12.47 0.02 2.40
C GLY A 48 13.58 -0.65 1.59
N VAL A 49 14.83 -0.66 2.09
CA VAL A 49 15.95 -1.39 1.48
C VAL A 49 15.63 -2.89 1.39
N VAL A 50 15.17 -3.49 2.49
CA VAL A 50 14.81 -4.91 2.53
C VAL A 50 13.68 -5.22 1.54
N MET A 51 12.65 -4.38 1.48
CA MET A 51 11.54 -4.54 0.54
C MET A 51 12.01 -4.43 -0.93
N ALA A 52 12.89 -3.47 -1.24
CA ALA A 52 13.46 -3.33 -2.57
C ALA A 52 14.29 -4.57 -2.96
N LEU A 53 15.10 -5.12 -2.04
CA LEU A 53 15.87 -6.34 -2.28
C LEU A 53 14.97 -7.56 -2.53
N ILE A 54 13.87 -7.70 -1.79
CA ILE A 54 12.87 -8.76 -2.03
C ILE A 54 12.22 -8.59 -3.40
N ALA A 55 11.80 -7.37 -3.75
CA ALA A 55 11.20 -7.08 -5.06
C ALA A 55 12.18 -7.39 -6.21
N ILE A 56 13.45 -7.00 -6.06
CA ILE A 56 14.54 -7.34 -6.98
C ILE A 56 14.69 -8.85 -7.12
N ALA A 57 14.75 -9.58 -6.01
CA ALA A 57 14.91 -11.04 -6.03
C ALA A 57 13.75 -11.73 -6.77
N ILE A 58 12.52 -11.25 -6.59
CA ILE A 58 11.33 -11.80 -7.27
C ILE A 58 11.32 -11.46 -8.76
N LEU A 59 11.52 -10.19 -9.11
CA LEU A 59 11.35 -9.72 -10.50
C LEU A 59 12.53 -10.13 -11.39
N TRP A 60 13.76 -10.07 -10.89
CA TRP A 60 14.94 -10.50 -11.64
C TRP A 60 15.12 -12.02 -11.69
N SER A 61 14.29 -12.77 -10.96
CA SER A 61 14.16 -14.21 -11.16
C SER A 61 13.61 -14.55 -12.55
N GLY A 62 13.03 -13.58 -13.27
CA GLY A 62 12.44 -13.75 -14.59
C GLY A 62 11.07 -14.46 -14.59
N ARG A 63 10.55 -14.84 -13.42
CA ARG A 63 9.25 -15.54 -13.28
C ARG A 63 8.06 -14.59 -13.32
N VAL A 64 8.27 -13.33 -12.95
CA VAL A 64 7.23 -12.29 -12.94
C VAL A 64 7.79 -11.07 -13.65
N ARG A 65 7.02 -10.51 -14.59
CA ARG A 65 7.36 -9.27 -15.28
C ARG A 65 6.29 -8.22 -15.04
N ILE A 66 6.72 -7.09 -14.50
CA ILE A 66 5.87 -5.91 -14.26
C ILE A 66 6.39 -4.78 -15.16
N PRO A 67 5.51 -4.06 -15.87
CA PRO A 67 5.94 -2.92 -16.68
C PRO A 67 6.61 -1.83 -15.84
N ALA A 68 7.50 -1.05 -16.46
CA ALA A 68 8.28 -0.02 -15.74
C ALA A 68 7.42 1.07 -15.08
N LEU A 69 6.33 1.50 -15.73
CA LEU A 69 5.52 2.61 -15.22
C LEU A 69 4.86 2.30 -13.87
N PRO A 70 4.17 1.16 -13.67
CA PRO A 70 3.72 0.71 -12.35
C PRO A 70 4.81 0.72 -11.26
N LEU A 71 6.03 0.31 -11.62
CA LEU A 71 7.16 0.30 -10.68
C LEU A 71 7.64 1.71 -10.34
N TRP A 72 7.62 2.64 -11.30
CA TRP A 72 7.87 4.05 -11.03
C TRP A 72 6.79 4.69 -10.17
N ILE A 73 5.53 4.32 -10.35
CA ILE A 73 4.44 4.78 -9.46
C ILE A 73 4.68 4.27 -8.04
N ALA A 74 5.01 2.99 -7.86
CA ALA A 74 5.34 2.42 -6.56
C ALA A 74 6.57 3.09 -5.92
N TYR A 75 7.63 3.33 -6.71
CA TYR A 75 8.80 4.10 -6.27
C TYR A 75 8.39 5.50 -5.79
N SER A 76 7.63 6.24 -6.58
CA SER A 76 7.21 7.61 -6.24
C SER A 76 6.36 7.65 -4.97
N ALA A 77 5.42 6.72 -4.81
CA ALA A 77 4.60 6.60 -3.60
C ALA A 77 5.49 6.32 -2.37
N THR A 78 6.43 5.37 -2.50
CA THR A 78 7.38 5.03 -1.43
C THR A 78 8.30 6.20 -1.07
N MET A 79 8.80 6.93 -2.07
CA MET A 79 9.66 8.09 -1.85
C MET A 79 8.89 9.26 -1.26
N LEU A 80 7.64 9.49 -1.63
CA LEU A 80 6.81 10.51 -1.02
C LEU A 80 6.68 10.27 0.49
N HIS A 81 6.45 9.01 0.88
CA HIS A 81 6.39 8.62 2.29
C HIS A 81 7.73 8.86 3.01
N PHE A 82 8.80 8.26 2.48
CA PHE A 82 10.11 8.25 3.13
C PHE A 82 10.81 9.61 3.15
N ILE A 83 10.73 10.38 2.06
CA ILE A 83 11.32 11.72 2.00
C ILE A 83 10.55 12.65 2.93
N GLY A 84 9.21 12.58 2.96
CA GLY A 84 8.39 13.42 3.81
C GLY A 84 8.81 13.38 5.28
N GLY A 85 9.03 12.17 5.80
CA GLY A 85 9.54 11.97 7.15
C GLY A 85 11.01 12.35 7.33
N SER A 86 11.85 12.01 6.35
CA SER A 86 13.28 12.34 6.37
C SER A 86 13.56 13.85 6.38
N LEU A 87 12.61 14.69 5.99
CA LEU A 87 12.74 16.14 6.08
C LEU A 87 12.60 16.68 7.52
N GLY A 88 12.27 15.83 8.50
CA GLY A 88 12.19 16.18 9.91
C GLY A 88 13.55 16.29 10.65
N ALA A 89 13.46 16.33 11.98
CA ALA A 89 14.58 16.48 12.93
C ALA A 89 14.45 15.54 14.14
N ALA A 90 15.58 15.11 14.71
CA ALA A 90 15.66 14.04 15.71
C ALA A 90 15.03 14.38 17.08
N ASP A 91 15.30 15.58 17.60
CA ASP A 91 14.96 15.95 18.98
C ASP A 91 13.92 17.08 19.06
N SER A 92 13.08 17.20 18.02
CA SER A 92 12.21 18.35 17.71
C SER A 92 12.97 19.60 17.23
N GLY A 93 12.30 20.46 16.44
CA GLY A 93 12.91 21.64 15.81
C GLY A 93 13.01 21.55 14.27
N PRO A 94 13.63 22.56 13.63
CA PRO A 94 13.64 22.70 12.18
C PRO A 94 14.50 21.62 11.49
N GLY A 95 14.00 21.12 10.37
CA GLY A 95 14.65 20.16 9.51
C GLY A 95 15.80 20.77 8.67
N PRO A 96 16.47 19.94 7.85
CA PRO A 96 17.71 20.33 7.15
C PRO A 96 17.52 21.40 6.06
N PHE A 97 16.28 21.71 5.68
CA PHE A 97 15.96 22.71 4.66
C PHE A 97 15.27 23.95 5.22
N CYS A 98 15.35 24.16 6.53
CA CYS A 98 14.93 25.40 7.17
C CYS A 98 16.10 26.40 7.20
N PHE A 99 16.16 27.27 6.20
CA PHE A 99 17.10 28.39 6.12
C PHE A 99 16.61 29.61 6.91
N ASP A 100 17.53 30.55 7.18
CA ASP A 100 17.26 31.75 7.97
C ASP A 100 16.03 32.52 7.47
N GLY A 101 15.08 32.76 8.37
CA GLY A 101 13.85 33.50 8.10
C GLY A 101 12.67 32.66 7.63
N MET A 102 12.85 31.37 7.30
CA MET A 102 11.73 30.49 6.99
C MET A 102 11.00 29.98 8.22
N GLN A 103 9.70 29.77 8.06
CA GLN A 103 8.86 29.08 9.03
C GLN A 103 8.63 27.62 8.63
N PRO A 104 8.45 26.69 9.59
CA PRO A 104 7.99 25.35 9.30
C PRO A 104 6.70 25.35 8.46
N GLY A 105 6.66 24.54 7.40
CA GLY A 105 5.60 24.51 6.41
C GLY A 105 5.82 25.41 5.20
N GLU A 106 6.92 26.17 5.15
CA GLU A 106 7.34 26.87 3.94
C GLU A 106 8.26 25.96 3.10
N TRP A 107 7.84 25.67 1.86
CA TRP A 107 8.61 24.85 0.90
C TRP A 107 8.99 23.46 1.44
N LEU A 108 10.29 23.24 1.70
CA LEU A 108 10.84 21.99 2.24
C LEU A 108 11.25 22.14 3.71
N CYS A 109 11.02 23.31 4.32
CA CYS A 109 11.25 23.50 5.75
C CYS A 109 10.17 22.74 6.53
N ALA A 110 10.52 21.53 6.95
CA ALA A 110 9.72 20.73 7.85
C ALA A 110 10.29 20.79 9.26
N ASP A 111 9.53 20.38 10.27
CA ASP A 111 9.98 20.34 11.65
C ASP A 111 9.48 19.09 12.37
N GLY A 112 10.06 18.86 13.55
CA GLY A 112 9.70 17.70 14.38
C GLY A 112 10.16 16.36 13.79
N VAL A 113 9.93 15.30 14.55
CA VAL A 113 10.33 13.94 14.14
C VAL A 113 9.57 13.49 12.89
N ASN A 114 8.32 13.93 12.73
CA ASN A 114 7.46 13.52 11.60
C ASN A 114 7.64 14.37 10.34
N GLY A 115 8.46 15.44 10.36
CA GLY A 115 8.79 16.20 9.16
C GLY A 115 7.55 16.74 8.43
N MET A 116 7.41 16.44 7.14
CA MET A 116 6.31 16.97 6.31
C MET A 116 4.93 16.59 6.83
N TYR A 117 4.81 15.46 7.52
CA TYR A 117 3.57 15.02 8.16
C TYR A 117 3.12 15.96 9.27
N HIS A 118 4.07 16.61 9.97
CA HIS A 118 3.76 17.54 11.04
C HIS A 118 3.39 18.93 10.51
N VAL A 119 4.09 19.41 9.47
CA VAL A 119 3.87 20.78 8.94
C VAL A 119 2.76 20.89 7.90
N HIS A 120 2.36 19.78 7.27
CA HIS A 120 1.36 19.78 6.22
C HIS A 120 0.27 18.74 6.49
N PRO A 121 -0.93 19.17 6.96
CA PRO A 121 -2.03 18.26 7.27
C PRO A 121 -2.49 17.39 6.09
N TRP A 122 -2.24 17.83 4.84
CA TRP A 122 -2.60 17.09 3.63
C TRP A 122 -1.54 16.05 3.20
N TRP A 123 -0.31 16.13 3.75
CA TRP A 123 0.80 15.28 3.30
C TRP A 123 0.51 13.82 3.56
N ASP A 124 0.05 13.53 4.76
CA ASP A 124 -0.33 12.20 5.21
C ASP A 124 -1.40 11.58 4.29
N LYS A 125 -2.41 12.39 3.92
CA LYS A 125 -3.58 11.98 3.12
C LYS A 125 -3.13 11.67 1.70
N LEU A 126 -2.25 12.51 1.16
CA LEU A 126 -1.62 12.27 -0.13
C LEU A 126 -0.80 10.98 -0.12
N VAL A 127 -0.06 10.71 0.96
CA VAL A 127 0.74 9.48 1.09
C VAL A 127 -0.16 8.25 1.17
N HIS A 128 -1.22 8.26 1.98
CA HIS A 128 -2.23 7.21 2.04
C HIS A 128 -2.81 6.92 0.65
N GLY A 129 -3.32 7.96 -0.03
CA GLY A 129 -3.87 7.83 -1.38
C GLY A 129 -2.87 7.29 -2.41
N MET A 130 -1.63 7.78 -2.42
CA MET A 130 -0.59 7.32 -3.35
C MET A 130 -0.11 5.89 -3.05
N ASN A 131 0.04 5.53 -1.79
CA ASN A 131 0.41 4.17 -1.38
C ASN A 131 -0.71 3.18 -1.72
N SER A 132 -1.95 3.50 -1.40
CA SER A 132 -3.12 2.70 -1.75
C SER A 132 -3.29 2.56 -3.27
N THR A 133 -2.98 3.60 -4.04
CA THR A 133 -2.92 3.53 -5.52
C THR A 133 -1.86 2.52 -5.97
N ALA A 134 -0.63 2.63 -5.47
CA ALA A 134 0.47 1.74 -5.86
C ALA A 134 0.18 0.27 -5.48
N ILE A 135 -0.36 0.03 -4.28
CA ILE A 135 -0.75 -1.29 -3.78
C ILE A 135 -1.84 -1.90 -4.66
N ALA A 136 -2.89 -1.15 -4.99
CA ALA A 136 -3.97 -1.63 -5.84
C ALA A 136 -3.50 -1.95 -7.27
N ILE A 137 -2.56 -1.16 -7.83
CA ILE A 137 -1.91 -1.48 -9.11
C ILE A 137 -1.13 -2.78 -9.00
N ALA A 138 -0.30 -2.92 -7.97
CA ALA A 138 0.53 -4.11 -7.76
C ALA A 138 -0.34 -5.38 -7.64
N TRP A 139 -1.41 -5.35 -6.85
CA TRP A 139 -2.34 -6.48 -6.73
C TRP A 139 -3.11 -6.75 -8.02
N SER A 140 -3.56 -5.72 -8.73
CA SER A 140 -4.27 -5.90 -10.01
C SER A 140 -3.39 -6.62 -11.03
N LEU A 141 -2.16 -6.15 -11.20
CA LEU A 141 -1.20 -6.78 -12.11
C LEU A 141 -0.81 -8.18 -11.61
N GLY A 142 -0.54 -8.34 -10.32
CA GLY A 142 -0.18 -9.61 -9.70
C GLY A 142 -1.25 -10.69 -9.90
N TRP A 143 -2.51 -10.39 -9.58
CA TRP A 143 -3.64 -11.31 -9.81
C TRP A 143 -3.80 -11.66 -11.29
N ARG A 144 -3.57 -10.71 -12.19
CA ARG A 144 -3.66 -10.99 -13.62
C ARG A 144 -2.56 -11.94 -14.11
N ARG A 145 -1.30 -11.74 -13.70
CA ARG A 145 -0.20 -12.67 -14.04
C ARG A 145 -0.40 -14.04 -13.38
N MET A 146 -0.88 -14.07 -12.14
CA MET A 146 -1.18 -15.31 -11.43
C MET A 146 -2.32 -16.08 -12.11
N SER A 147 -3.36 -15.37 -12.56
CA SER A 147 -4.47 -15.95 -13.31
C SER A 147 -4.02 -16.54 -14.64
N GLU A 148 -3.12 -15.89 -15.37
CA GLU A 148 -2.56 -16.41 -16.61
C GLU A 148 -1.70 -17.65 -16.34
N HIS A 149 -0.79 -17.56 -15.36
CA HIS A 149 0.10 -18.65 -14.99
C HIS A 149 -0.64 -19.94 -14.60
N ASN A 150 -1.73 -19.81 -13.86
CA ASN A 150 -2.53 -20.95 -13.40
C ASN A 150 -3.72 -21.29 -14.31
N GLY A 151 -3.89 -20.59 -15.43
CA GLY A 151 -5.02 -20.82 -16.35
C GLY A 151 -6.41 -20.50 -15.79
N TRP A 152 -6.51 -19.71 -14.72
CA TRP A 152 -7.78 -19.37 -14.06
C TRP A 152 -8.70 -18.47 -14.88
N GLN A 153 -8.14 -17.73 -15.85
CA GLN A 153 -8.88 -16.79 -16.71
C GLN A 153 -9.82 -15.83 -15.94
N LEU A 154 -9.37 -15.29 -14.80
CA LEU A 154 -10.14 -14.36 -13.97
C LEU A 154 -10.61 -13.16 -14.80
N SER A 155 -11.88 -12.78 -14.68
CA SER A 155 -12.39 -11.60 -15.39
C SER A 155 -11.73 -10.32 -14.85
N PRO A 156 -11.61 -9.25 -15.66
CA PRO A 156 -11.00 -8.00 -15.22
C PRO A 156 -11.76 -7.37 -14.04
N ARG A 157 -13.07 -7.63 -13.94
CA ARG A 157 -13.91 -7.16 -12.83
C ARG A 157 -13.56 -7.86 -11.51
N VAL A 158 -13.34 -9.17 -11.54
CA VAL A 158 -12.93 -9.95 -10.36
C VAL A 158 -11.55 -9.48 -9.89
N VAL A 159 -10.61 -9.30 -10.82
CA VAL A 159 -9.27 -8.78 -10.51
C VAL A 159 -9.36 -7.38 -9.88
N ALA A 160 -10.11 -6.46 -10.50
CA ALA A 160 -10.27 -5.11 -9.98
C ALA A 160 -10.92 -5.10 -8.59
N PHE A 161 -12.00 -5.85 -8.37
CA PHE A 161 -12.65 -5.90 -7.06
C PHE A 161 -11.74 -6.50 -5.99
N THR A 162 -11.01 -7.58 -6.32
CA THR A 162 -10.09 -8.23 -5.38
C THR A 162 -8.94 -7.29 -5.00
N ALA A 163 -8.34 -6.61 -5.98
CA ALA A 163 -7.26 -5.66 -5.74
C ALA A 163 -7.74 -4.41 -4.98
N PHE A 164 -8.92 -3.89 -5.29
CA PHE A 164 -9.54 -2.78 -4.56
C PHE A 164 -9.80 -3.15 -3.10
N SER A 165 -10.43 -4.31 -2.87
CA SER A 165 -10.72 -4.81 -1.53
C SER A 165 -9.45 -5.00 -0.69
N LEU A 166 -8.39 -5.54 -1.30
CA LEU A 166 -7.08 -5.66 -0.66
C LEU A 166 -6.45 -4.30 -0.34
N GLY A 167 -6.51 -3.34 -1.27
CA GLY A 167 -5.96 -1.99 -1.07
C GLY A 167 -6.60 -1.31 0.14
N VAL A 168 -7.93 -1.27 0.20
CA VAL A 168 -8.66 -0.70 1.34
C VAL A 168 -8.39 -1.48 2.63
N ALA A 169 -8.35 -2.82 2.57
CA ALA A 169 -8.06 -3.63 3.73
C ALA A 169 -6.66 -3.38 4.32
N ILE A 170 -5.65 -3.13 3.47
CA ILE A 170 -4.30 -2.77 3.93
C ILE A 170 -4.32 -1.39 4.59
N GLY A 171 -5.03 -0.40 4.04
CA GLY A 171 -5.22 0.90 4.68
C GLY A 171 -5.84 0.79 6.07
N VAL A 172 -6.94 0.05 6.21
CA VAL A 172 -7.55 -0.24 7.53
C VAL A 172 -6.58 -0.93 8.48
N ALA A 173 -5.80 -1.91 7.99
CA ALA A 173 -4.81 -2.58 8.83
C ALA A 173 -3.69 -1.63 9.30
N TYR A 174 -3.33 -0.65 8.48
CA TYR A 174 -2.36 0.39 8.82
C TYR A 174 -2.91 1.31 9.92
N GLU A 175 -4.15 1.78 9.80
CA GLU A 175 -4.81 2.57 10.85
C GLU A 175 -4.92 1.81 12.17
N VAL A 176 -5.19 0.49 12.13
CA VAL A 176 -5.19 -0.34 13.34
C VAL A 176 -3.80 -0.45 13.95
N TYR A 177 -2.74 -0.52 13.13
CA TYR A 177 -1.37 -0.50 13.62
C TYR A 177 -1.06 0.81 14.35
N GLU A 178 -1.49 1.96 13.81
CA GLU A 178 -1.31 3.25 14.47
C GLU A 178 -2.09 3.34 15.78
N PHE A 179 -3.38 2.96 15.74
CA PHE A 179 -4.23 2.89 16.93
C PHE A 179 -3.61 2.00 18.02
N PHE A 180 -3.14 0.80 17.66
CA PHE A 180 -2.49 -0.11 18.59
C PHE A 180 -1.19 0.48 19.16
N GLY A 181 -0.40 1.13 18.30
CA GLY A 181 0.81 1.88 18.69
C GLY A 181 0.53 2.91 19.78
N LYS A 182 -0.54 3.70 19.61
CA LYS A 182 -1.02 4.64 20.62
C LYS A 182 -1.46 3.93 21.90
N THR A 183 -2.40 3.00 21.82
CA THR A 183 -3.06 2.41 22.99
C THR A 183 -2.11 1.60 23.86
N MET A 184 -1.17 0.88 23.25
CA MET A 184 -0.30 -0.06 23.96
C MET A 184 1.08 0.52 24.30
N PHE A 185 1.58 1.43 23.47
CA PHE A 185 2.95 1.93 23.60
C PHE A 185 3.04 3.45 23.77
N GLN A 186 1.94 4.20 23.63
CA GLN A 186 1.91 5.67 23.72
C GLN A 186 2.91 6.36 22.78
N THR A 187 3.30 5.70 21.69
CA THR A 187 4.44 6.12 20.85
C THR A 187 4.04 6.62 19.46
N ILE A 188 2.81 6.40 19.01
CA ILE A 188 2.34 6.73 17.66
C ILE A 188 0.94 7.35 17.79
N ASP A 189 0.83 8.66 17.96
CA ASP A 189 -0.45 9.37 17.78
C ASP A 189 -0.26 10.38 16.64
N GLN A 190 -0.63 9.97 15.42
CA GLN A 190 -0.47 10.80 14.21
C GLN A 190 -1.67 11.74 13.95
N GLY A 191 -2.77 11.68 14.73
CA GLY A 191 -3.78 12.75 14.63
C GLY A 191 -5.23 12.46 15.04
N GLY A 192 -5.51 11.41 15.81
CA GLY A 192 -6.86 11.15 16.32
C GLY A 192 -7.93 10.90 15.24
N TYR A 193 -9.20 11.10 15.59
CA TYR A 193 -10.35 10.68 14.76
C TYR A 193 -10.31 11.25 13.34
N VAL A 194 -10.15 12.57 13.20
CA VAL A 194 -10.21 13.24 11.89
C VAL A 194 -9.09 12.76 10.99
N ASN A 195 -7.89 12.51 11.53
CA ASN A 195 -6.76 11.97 10.79
C ASN A 195 -7.15 10.62 10.19
N THR A 196 -7.37 9.62 11.05
CA THR A 196 -7.73 8.26 10.67
C THR A 196 -8.92 8.20 9.71
N ALA A 197 -9.99 8.94 9.99
CA ALA A 197 -11.18 8.90 9.12
C ALA A 197 -10.89 9.47 7.72
N THR A 198 -10.06 10.50 7.61
CA THR A 198 -9.69 11.08 6.30
C THR A 198 -8.59 10.30 5.59
N ASP A 199 -7.77 9.54 6.33
CA ASP A 199 -6.80 8.58 5.78
C ASP A 199 -7.52 7.39 5.15
N LEU A 200 -8.55 6.84 5.82
CA LEU A 200 -9.42 5.81 5.24
C LEU A 200 -10.09 6.28 3.93
N VAL A 201 -10.58 7.53 3.88
CA VAL A 201 -11.13 8.13 2.66
C VAL A 201 -10.06 8.18 1.57
N SER A 202 -8.85 8.63 1.91
CA SER A 202 -7.74 8.73 0.97
C SER A 202 -7.31 7.37 0.44
N ASP A 203 -7.28 6.35 1.29
CA ASP A 203 -6.99 4.97 0.93
C ASP A 203 -8.03 4.39 -0.03
N MET A 204 -9.32 4.64 0.21
CA MET A 204 -10.38 4.22 -0.69
C MET A 204 -10.26 4.88 -2.07
N LEU A 205 -10.03 6.20 -2.11
CA LEU A 205 -9.85 6.92 -3.36
C LEU A 205 -8.60 6.43 -4.11
N GLY A 206 -7.49 6.26 -3.40
CA GLY A 206 -6.25 5.74 -3.93
C GLY A 206 -6.41 4.34 -4.51
N ALA A 207 -6.99 3.40 -3.75
CA ALA A 207 -7.25 2.06 -4.22
C ALA A 207 -8.15 2.05 -5.47
N GLY A 208 -9.18 2.90 -5.50
CA GLY A 208 -10.05 3.10 -6.65
C GLY A 208 -9.30 3.58 -7.90
N LEU A 209 -8.46 4.60 -7.75
CA LEU A 209 -7.61 5.11 -8.84
C LEU A 209 -6.62 4.05 -9.33
N GLY A 210 -6.03 3.27 -8.42
CA GLY A 210 -5.08 2.22 -8.76
C GLY A 210 -5.71 1.11 -9.59
N VAL A 211 -6.89 0.61 -9.20
CA VAL A 211 -7.60 -0.40 -10.00
C VAL A 211 -8.10 0.16 -11.32
N LEU A 212 -8.53 1.42 -11.37
CA LEU A 212 -8.94 2.08 -12.61
C LEU A 212 -7.77 2.21 -13.59
N PHE A 213 -6.62 2.68 -13.09
CA PHE A 213 -5.38 2.75 -13.86
C PHE A 213 -5.01 1.36 -14.40
N ALA A 214 -4.92 0.35 -13.53
CA ALA A 214 -4.53 -0.99 -13.92
C ALA A 214 -5.52 -1.62 -14.92
N HIS A 215 -6.82 -1.33 -14.78
CA HIS A 215 -7.86 -1.80 -15.69
C HIS A 215 -7.58 -1.38 -17.14
N PHE A 216 -7.26 -0.09 -17.36
CA PHE A 216 -6.99 0.44 -18.70
C PHE A 216 -5.55 0.24 -19.18
N TYR A 217 -4.60 0.23 -18.26
CA TYR A 217 -3.18 0.12 -18.58
C TYR A 217 -2.77 -1.32 -18.95
N ASP A 218 -3.30 -2.32 -18.26
CA ASP A 218 -2.87 -3.70 -18.44
C ASP A 218 -3.46 -4.32 -19.72
N PRO A 219 -2.64 -4.62 -20.76
CA PRO A 219 -3.14 -5.15 -22.02
C PRO A 219 -3.84 -6.51 -21.86
N MET A 220 -3.50 -7.25 -20.80
CA MET A 220 -4.09 -8.56 -20.51
C MET A 220 -5.59 -8.49 -20.17
N ASN A 221 -6.12 -7.31 -19.83
CA ASN A 221 -7.55 -7.13 -19.60
C ASN A 221 -8.37 -7.16 -20.90
N LYS A 222 -7.75 -6.82 -22.04
CA LYS A 222 -8.42 -6.78 -23.36
C LYS A 222 -8.64 -8.16 -23.96
N THR A 223 -7.81 -9.13 -23.56
CA THR A 223 -7.84 -10.51 -24.07
C THR A 223 -8.55 -11.47 -23.12
N SER A 224 -9.09 -10.95 -22.01
CA SER A 224 -9.77 -11.77 -21.01
C SER A 224 -11.12 -12.29 -21.52
N ASN A 225 -11.37 -13.59 -21.34
CA ASN A 225 -12.69 -14.15 -21.56
C ASN A 225 -13.67 -13.50 -20.56
N SER A 226 -14.74 -12.90 -21.09
CA SER A 226 -15.74 -12.16 -20.32
C SER A 226 -16.93 -13.03 -19.92
N SER A 227 -16.90 -14.32 -20.25
CA SER A 227 -18.03 -15.23 -20.07
C SER A 227 -18.42 -15.46 -18.60
N GLY A 228 -17.53 -15.20 -17.64
CA GLY A 228 -17.88 -15.14 -16.21
C GLY A 228 -18.30 -16.46 -15.55
N GLU A 229 -18.19 -17.59 -16.25
CA GLU A 229 -18.66 -18.91 -15.79
C GLU A 229 -17.61 -19.75 -15.05
N ILE A 230 -16.42 -19.20 -14.75
CA ILE A 230 -15.36 -19.96 -14.09
C ILE A 230 -15.47 -19.78 -12.57
N GLU A 231 -15.57 -20.90 -11.86
CA GLU A 231 -15.53 -20.95 -10.39
C GLU A 231 -14.27 -20.24 -9.87
N LEU A 232 -14.43 -19.37 -8.87
CA LEU A 232 -13.30 -18.62 -8.32
C LEU A 232 -12.30 -19.59 -7.67
N PRO A 233 -10.99 -19.45 -7.96
CA PRO A 233 -9.98 -20.28 -7.34
C PRO A 233 -9.94 -20.01 -5.83
N PRO A 234 -9.65 -21.02 -4.99
CA PRO A 234 -9.65 -20.89 -3.53
C PRO A 234 -8.83 -19.72 -3.00
N GLN A 235 -7.72 -19.39 -3.68
CA GLN A 235 -6.86 -18.26 -3.35
C GLN A 235 -7.63 -16.93 -3.41
N VAL A 236 -8.36 -16.68 -4.49
CA VAL A 236 -9.17 -15.46 -4.65
C VAL A 236 -10.31 -15.45 -3.63
N THR A 237 -10.97 -16.60 -3.41
CA THR A 237 -12.02 -16.70 -2.39
C THR A 237 -11.51 -16.40 -0.99
N LEU A 238 -10.37 -16.98 -0.59
CA LEU A 238 -9.77 -16.74 0.72
C LEU A 238 -9.32 -15.28 0.87
N THR A 239 -8.73 -14.70 -0.18
CA THR A 239 -8.38 -13.28 -0.20
C THR A 239 -9.61 -12.41 0.05
N LEU A 240 -10.71 -12.63 -0.68
CA LEU A 240 -11.93 -11.86 -0.51
C LEU A 240 -12.55 -12.07 0.88
N ILE A 241 -12.57 -13.30 1.40
CA ILE A 241 -13.04 -13.57 2.76
C ILE A 241 -12.20 -12.80 3.79
N ALA A 242 -10.88 -12.73 3.59
CA ALA A 242 -9.98 -12.00 4.48
C ALA A 242 -10.14 -10.48 4.37
N SER A 243 -10.27 -9.94 3.16
CA SER A 243 -10.26 -8.48 2.95
C SER A 243 -11.65 -7.84 3.09
N PHE A 244 -12.73 -8.60 2.89
CA PHE A 244 -14.08 -8.02 2.83
C PHE A 244 -14.56 -7.36 4.13
N PRO A 245 -14.34 -7.93 5.34
CA PRO A 245 -14.73 -7.24 6.58
C PRO A 245 -14.02 -5.90 6.76
N LEU A 246 -12.73 -5.82 6.40
CA LEU A 246 -11.94 -4.59 6.48
C LEU A 246 -12.41 -3.58 5.41
N LEU A 247 -12.65 -4.04 4.18
CA LEU A 247 -13.26 -3.20 3.14
C LEU A 247 -14.58 -2.59 3.60
N LEU A 248 -15.45 -3.40 4.21
CA LEU A 248 -16.75 -2.95 4.68
C LEU A 248 -16.62 -1.88 5.75
N ILE A 249 -15.80 -2.12 6.79
CA ILE A 249 -15.66 -1.13 7.87
C ILE A 249 -14.97 0.14 7.37
N GLY A 250 -13.91 0.04 6.56
CA GLY A 250 -13.24 1.19 5.97
C GLY A 250 -14.18 2.02 5.10
N THR A 251 -15.07 1.37 4.35
CA THR A 251 -16.11 2.04 3.55
C THR A 251 -17.13 2.75 4.43
N ILE A 252 -17.65 2.09 5.45
CA ILE A 252 -18.65 2.68 6.35
C ILE A 252 -18.07 3.90 7.05
N LEU A 253 -16.87 3.80 7.59
CA LEU A 253 -16.22 4.90 8.32
C LEU A 253 -15.86 6.07 7.40
N SER A 254 -15.43 5.79 6.17
CA SER A 254 -15.19 6.84 5.17
C SER A 254 -16.47 7.57 4.79
N LEU A 255 -17.59 6.84 4.61
CA LEU A 255 -18.88 7.44 4.31
C LEU A 255 -19.46 8.21 5.51
N ASP A 256 -19.26 7.72 6.72
CA ASP A 256 -19.61 8.42 7.95
C ASP A 256 -18.90 9.78 8.03
N MET A 257 -17.59 9.82 7.75
CA MET A 257 -16.84 11.07 7.68
C MET A 257 -17.36 12.01 6.58
N LEU A 258 -17.57 11.50 5.36
CA LEU A 258 -17.92 12.32 4.20
C LEU A 258 -19.37 12.84 4.21
N ILE A 259 -20.31 12.05 4.75
CA ILE A 259 -21.75 12.31 4.62
C ILE A 259 -22.34 12.75 5.95
N LEU A 260 -21.89 12.16 7.05
CA LEU A 260 -22.44 12.37 8.39
C LEU A 260 -21.52 13.19 9.29
N ASN A 261 -20.35 13.62 8.79
CA ASN A 261 -19.34 14.33 9.56
C ASN A 261 -18.98 13.61 10.88
N GLY A 262 -18.89 12.28 10.80
CA GLY A 262 -18.55 11.42 11.93
C GLY A 262 -19.66 11.14 12.93
N GLY A 263 -20.92 11.43 12.58
CA GLY A 263 -22.06 11.28 13.48
C GLY A 263 -22.41 9.84 13.86
N MET A 264 -21.98 8.82 13.09
CA MET A 264 -22.27 7.42 13.44
C MET A 264 -21.39 6.93 14.61
N VAL A 265 -20.18 7.46 14.73
CA VAL A 265 -19.21 7.10 15.77
C VAL A 265 -18.92 8.25 16.74
N ASP A 266 -19.75 9.30 16.71
CA ASP A 266 -19.59 10.53 17.51
C ASP A 266 -18.19 11.17 17.43
N SER A 267 -17.50 10.98 16.29
CA SER A 267 -16.09 11.38 16.12
C SER A 267 -15.14 10.82 17.19
N ASP A 268 -15.47 9.68 17.79
CA ASP A 268 -14.69 9.03 18.83
C ASP A 268 -13.56 8.20 18.19
N TYR A 269 -12.32 8.60 18.51
CA TYR A 269 -11.11 7.94 18.01
C TYR A 269 -10.92 6.51 18.54
N ASP A 270 -11.26 6.28 19.82
CA ASP A 270 -11.10 4.95 20.40
C ASP A 270 -12.16 4.00 19.84
N PHE A 271 -13.36 4.50 19.60
CA PHE A 271 -14.44 3.71 19.03
C PHE A 271 -14.14 3.30 17.57
N ILE A 272 -13.68 4.23 16.72
CA ILE A 272 -13.29 3.89 15.34
C ILE A 272 -12.13 2.87 15.32
N GLY A 273 -11.13 3.04 16.19
CA GLY A 273 -10.01 2.09 16.35
C GLY A 273 -10.48 0.69 16.75
N GLN A 274 -11.39 0.58 17.71
CA GLN A 274 -11.98 -0.69 18.12
C GLN A 274 -12.82 -1.36 17.03
N LEU A 275 -13.60 -0.58 16.25
CA LEU A 275 -14.37 -1.10 15.13
C LEU A 275 -13.45 -1.70 14.05
N MET A 276 -12.39 -0.99 13.69
CA MET A 276 -11.41 -1.49 12.73
C MET A 276 -10.68 -2.74 13.24
N LEU A 277 -10.23 -2.74 14.50
CA LEU A 277 -9.61 -3.91 15.13
C LEU A 277 -10.56 -5.11 15.17
N GLY A 278 -11.83 -4.88 15.51
CA GLY A 278 -12.89 -5.90 15.48
C GLY A 278 -13.04 -6.52 14.09
N SER A 279 -12.95 -5.73 13.02
CA SER A 279 -13.00 -6.23 11.64
C SER A 279 -11.85 -7.19 11.29
N ILE A 280 -10.66 -6.98 11.85
CA ILE A 280 -9.51 -7.88 11.70
C ILE A 280 -9.82 -9.23 12.36
N PHE A 281 -10.36 -9.23 13.58
CA PHE A 281 -10.75 -10.48 14.25
C PHE A 281 -11.82 -11.24 13.46
N VAL A 282 -12.85 -10.53 12.99
CA VAL A 282 -13.89 -11.13 12.13
C VAL A 282 -13.27 -11.76 10.89
N SER A 283 -12.37 -11.06 10.21
CA SER A 283 -11.63 -11.58 9.06
C SER A 283 -10.88 -12.87 9.38
N VAL A 284 -10.09 -12.89 10.47
CA VAL A 284 -9.34 -14.07 10.92
C VAL A 284 -10.28 -15.26 11.19
N PHE A 285 -11.39 -15.04 11.90
CA PHE A 285 -12.35 -16.11 12.18
C PHE A 285 -13.01 -16.66 10.91
N LEU A 286 -13.37 -15.80 9.96
CA LEU A 286 -13.97 -16.23 8.70
C LEU A 286 -12.97 -17.06 7.86
N VAL A 287 -11.71 -16.63 7.79
CA VAL A 287 -10.64 -17.39 7.11
C VAL A 287 -10.42 -18.74 7.78
N ALA A 288 -10.28 -18.76 9.11
CA ALA A 288 -10.09 -20.00 9.87
C ALA A 288 -11.27 -20.98 9.69
N GLY A 289 -12.50 -20.46 9.74
CA GLY A 289 -13.71 -21.22 9.49
C GLY A 289 -13.74 -21.84 8.08
N ARG A 290 -13.36 -21.07 7.05
CA ARG A 290 -13.30 -21.57 5.67
C ARG A 290 -12.25 -22.67 5.50
N LEU A 291 -11.07 -22.49 6.07
CA LEU A 291 -10.00 -23.50 6.03
C LEU A 291 -10.39 -24.77 6.77
N PHE A 292 -11.07 -24.65 7.91
CA PHE A 292 -11.59 -25.81 8.65
C PHE A 292 -12.64 -26.58 7.85
N GLN A 293 -13.60 -25.88 7.21
CA GLN A 293 -14.60 -26.50 6.34
C GLN A 293 -13.96 -27.24 5.15
N GLN A 294 -12.95 -26.64 4.51
CA GLN A 294 -12.21 -27.29 3.42
C GLN A 294 -11.49 -28.56 3.90
N SER A 295 -10.85 -28.50 5.08
CA SER A 295 -10.19 -29.67 5.69
C SER A 295 -11.19 -30.81 5.97
N GLN A 296 -12.36 -30.50 6.53
CA GLN A 296 -13.40 -31.49 6.80
C GLN A 296 -13.97 -32.10 5.52
N SER A 297 -14.22 -31.27 4.49
CA SER A 297 -14.70 -31.76 3.19
C SER A 297 -13.69 -32.73 2.54
N ASN A 298 -12.40 -32.41 2.61
CA ASN A 298 -11.35 -33.28 2.08
C ASN A 298 -11.25 -34.60 2.85
N LYS A 299 -11.40 -34.59 4.17
CA LYS A 299 -11.47 -35.82 4.98
C LYS A 299 -12.69 -36.68 4.67
N SER A 300 -13.83 -36.08 4.34
CA SER A 300 -15.04 -36.83 3.98
C SER A 300 -15.02 -37.46 2.58
N LYS A 301 -14.08 -37.02 1.73
CA LYS A 301 -13.90 -37.52 0.35
C LYS A 301 -12.76 -38.55 0.21
N ALA A 302 -11.96 -38.75 1.26
CA ALA A 302 -10.86 -39.71 1.33
C ALA A 302 -11.33 -40.99 2.02
#